data_AF-A0A9P1YNN8-F1
#
_entry.id   AF-A0A9P1YNN8-F1
#
_cell.length_a   1.000
_cell.length_b   1.000
_cell.length_c   1.000
_cell.angle_alpha   90.00
_cell.angle_beta   90.00
_cell.angle_gamma   90.00
#
_symmetry.space_group_name_H-M   'P 1'
#
loop_
_entity.id
_entity.type
_entity.pdbx_description
1 polymer ?
#
loop_
_entity_poly.entity_id
_entity_poly.type
_entity_poly.pdbx_seq_one_letter_code
_entity_poly.pdbx_strand_id
1 'polypeptide(L)'
;MSKKLVSIIFLGICLLLVGCGKEVVDSKYTGKWKLESSGIGMSDGSNYKETDAAGKVSLDLDIDAEGNVKELYIDDAVAITNSYKLKKKGDDEYQYDGTLISKKVYSYETESDKENVETMLKFLKSKDNVKITKNEQKGDEYHIDVKADEKDFVFSLEMQSGKLIFKKVDTKEKVLIKETYKKN
;
A
#
# COMPACT_ATOMS: atom_id res chain seq x y z
N MET A 1 61.35 -32.77 -6.68
CA MET A 1 60.19 -33.25 -5.89
C MET A 1 59.59 -32.02 -5.21
N SER A 2 58.45 -31.53 -5.71
CA SER A 2 57.13 -31.52 -5.02
C SER A 2 57.16 -30.67 -3.72
N LYS A 3 56.29 -29.69 -3.48
CA LYS A 3 54.87 -29.56 -3.81
C LYS A 3 54.47 -28.08 -3.91
N LYS A 4 53.48 -27.84 -4.78
CA LYS A 4 52.80 -26.56 -5.00
C LYS A 4 51.81 -26.24 -3.86
N LEU A 5 51.55 -24.94 -3.70
CA LEU A 5 50.24 -24.30 -3.45
C LEU A 5 49.34 -24.89 -2.36
N VAL A 6 49.39 -24.34 -1.14
CA VAL A 6 48.20 -24.20 -0.28
C VAL A 6 48.40 -22.97 0.61
N SER A 7 47.90 -21.79 0.24
CA SER A 7 47.51 -20.76 1.22
C SER A 7 46.72 -19.58 0.61
N ILE A 8 45.77 -19.85 -0.30
CA ILE A 8 44.78 -18.85 -0.73
C ILE A 8 43.40 -19.51 -0.80
N ILE A 9 42.89 -19.97 0.34
CA ILE A 9 41.46 -20.26 0.51
C ILE A 9 41.08 -19.94 1.96
N PHE A 10 41.18 -18.68 2.38
CA PHE A 10 40.54 -18.25 3.64
C PHE A 10 40.02 -16.80 3.63
N LEU A 11 40.07 -16.11 2.47
CA LEU A 11 39.48 -14.77 2.30
C LEU A 11 38.28 -14.73 1.35
N GLY A 12 37.88 -15.85 0.76
CA GLY A 12 36.80 -15.91 -0.22
C GLY A 12 35.40 -16.21 0.33
N ILE A 13 35.29 -16.68 1.58
CA ILE A 13 34.02 -17.17 2.15
C ILE A 13 33.29 -16.11 2.99
N CYS A 14 34.00 -15.11 3.53
CA CYS A 14 33.36 -14.06 4.34
C CYS A 14 32.61 -12.99 3.51
N LEU A 15 32.73 -13.00 2.17
CA LEU A 15 32.02 -12.08 1.27
C LEU A 15 30.76 -12.67 0.64
N LEU A 16 30.42 -13.93 0.92
CA LEU A 16 29.14 -14.54 0.49
C LEU A 16 27.98 -14.30 1.47
N LEU A 17 28.20 -13.57 2.56
CA LEU A 17 27.16 -13.18 3.52
C LEU A 17 26.66 -11.74 3.32
N VAL A 18 27.06 -11.08 2.22
CA VAL A 18 26.58 -9.76 1.84
C VAL A 18 25.75 -9.88 0.56
N GLY A 19 24.61 -10.56 0.64
CA GLY A 19 23.79 -10.81 -0.54
C GLY A 19 22.55 -11.64 -0.27
N CYS A 20 21.61 -11.08 0.49
CA CYS A 20 20.16 -11.27 0.31
C CYS A 20 19.50 -10.36 1.35
N GLY A 21 19.00 -9.21 0.93
CA GLY A 21 18.07 -8.46 1.77
C GLY A 21 16.99 -9.43 2.21
N LYS A 22 16.79 -9.60 3.51
CA LYS A 22 15.79 -10.51 4.04
C LYS A 22 14.45 -10.09 3.45
N GLU A 23 13.83 -10.96 2.65
CA GLU A 23 12.51 -10.71 2.07
C GLU A 23 11.57 -10.27 3.19
N VAL A 24 11.02 -9.06 3.04
CA VAL A 24 10.08 -8.50 3.99
C VAL A 24 8.73 -9.18 3.80
N VAL A 25 8.33 -9.35 2.53
CA VAL A 25 7.08 -9.98 2.11
C VAL A 25 7.41 -11.27 1.37
N ASP A 26 6.75 -12.36 1.75
CA ASP A 26 6.88 -13.65 1.08
C ASP A 26 6.47 -13.55 -0.40
N SER A 27 7.29 -14.13 -1.28
CA SER A 27 7.06 -14.23 -2.72
C SER A 27 5.62 -14.58 -3.13
N LYS A 28 4.89 -15.41 -2.35
CA LYS A 28 3.49 -15.77 -2.62
C LYS A 28 2.54 -14.57 -2.65
N TYR A 29 2.87 -13.50 -1.91
CA TYR A 29 2.09 -12.26 -1.85
C TYR A 29 2.61 -11.17 -2.80
N THR A 30 3.83 -11.31 -3.32
CA THR A 30 4.45 -10.31 -4.20
C THR A 30 3.89 -10.36 -5.62
N GLY A 31 3.98 -9.25 -6.36
CA GLY A 31 3.56 -9.09 -7.74
C GLY A 31 2.36 -8.15 -7.88
N LYS A 32 1.79 -8.16 -9.09
CA LYS A 32 0.64 -7.33 -9.45
C LYS A 32 -0.67 -8.10 -9.26
N TRP A 33 -1.62 -7.42 -8.64
CA TRP A 33 -2.87 -7.95 -8.18
C TRP A 33 -3.99 -7.01 -8.62
N LYS A 34 -5.08 -7.57 -9.13
CA LYS A 34 -6.26 -6.84 -9.58
C LYS A 34 -7.42 -7.11 -8.63
N LEU A 35 -8.09 -6.06 -8.15
CA LEU A 35 -9.17 -6.21 -7.18
C LEU A 35 -10.35 -6.97 -7.79
N GLU A 36 -10.95 -7.85 -6.99
CA GLU A 36 -12.19 -8.54 -7.31
C GLU A 36 -13.34 -8.11 -6.39
N SER A 37 -13.07 -7.94 -5.10
CA SER A 37 -14.05 -7.46 -4.13
C SER A 37 -13.38 -6.68 -3.01
N SER A 38 -14.12 -5.77 -2.39
CA SER A 38 -13.70 -5.05 -1.19
C SER A 38 -14.85 -4.96 -0.22
N GLY A 39 -14.56 -4.87 1.06
CA GLY A 39 -15.57 -4.68 2.08
C GLY A 39 -15.03 -3.96 3.29
N ILE A 40 -15.95 -3.36 4.02
CA ILE A 40 -15.67 -2.64 5.26
C ILE A 40 -16.56 -3.20 6.38
N GLY A 41 -15.99 -3.31 7.58
CA GLY A 41 -16.67 -3.79 8.76
C GLY A 41 -15.96 -3.35 10.03
N MET A 42 -16.42 -3.86 11.17
CA MET A 42 -15.71 -3.70 12.43
C MET A 42 -14.49 -4.62 12.47
N SER A 43 -13.47 -4.23 13.23
CA SER A 43 -12.22 -4.97 13.40
C SER A 43 -12.38 -6.39 13.99
N ASP A 44 -13.46 -6.64 14.73
CA ASP A 44 -13.84 -7.97 15.22
C ASP A 44 -14.56 -8.84 14.17
N GLY A 45 -14.72 -8.34 12.95
CA GLY A 45 -15.42 -8.99 11.85
C GLY A 45 -16.93 -8.79 11.85
N SER A 46 -17.51 -8.13 12.86
CA SER A 46 -18.93 -7.82 12.90
C SER A 46 -19.30 -6.74 11.87
N ASN A 47 -20.57 -6.78 11.43
CA ASN A 47 -21.13 -5.82 10.46
C ASN A 47 -20.34 -5.68 9.15
N TYR A 48 -19.53 -6.68 8.80
CA TYR A 48 -18.79 -6.67 7.54
C TYR A 48 -19.75 -6.71 6.36
N LYS A 49 -19.63 -5.72 5.49
CA LYS A 49 -20.38 -5.63 4.23
C LYS A 49 -19.39 -5.70 3.09
N GLU A 50 -19.44 -6.83 2.38
CA GLU A 50 -18.73 -6.98 1.12
C GLU A 50 -19.50 -6.25 0.02
N THR A 51 -18.77 -5.51 -0.81
CA THR A 51 -19.27 -4.87 -2.01
C THR A 51 -18.46 -5.43 -3.18
N ASP A 52 -19.13 -5.73 -4.28
CA ASP A 52 -18.42 -6.06 -5.51
C ASP A 52 -17.57 -4.85 -5.94
N ALA A 53 -16.46 -5.09 -6.63
CA ALA A 53 -15.63 -4.01 -7.16
C ALA A 53 -16.34 -3.17 -8.25
N ALA A 54 -17.60 -3.49 -8.57
CA ALA A 54 -18.43 -2.83 -9.55
C ALA A 54 -19.09 -1.58 -8.94
N GLY A 55 -18.32 -0.53 -8.73
CA GLY A 55 -18.90 0.79 -8.49
C GLY A 55 -17.96 1.82 -7.89
N LYS A 56 -16.99 1.40 -7.07
CA LYS A 56 -15.93 2.23 -6.48
C LYS A 56 -14.78 1.26 -6.11
N VAL A 57 -13.59 1.76 -5.79
CA VAL A 57 -12.56 1.07 -4.99
C VAL A 57 -11.41 0.38 -5.75
N SER A 58 -10.18 0.69 -5.28
CA SER A 58 -8.86 0.07 -5.52
C SER A 58 -8.77 -0.87 -6.73
N LEU A 59 -8.22 -0.46 -7.85
CA LEU A 59 -8.12 -1.27 -9.06
C LEU A 59 -6.95 -2.26 -9.01
N ASP A 60 -5.78 -1.75 -8.66
CA ASP A 60 -4.52 -2.47 -8.77
C ASP A 60 -3.70 -2.33 -7.48
N LEU A 61 -3.04 -3.43 -7.11
CA LEU A 61 -2.12 -3.55 -5.99
C LEU A 61 -0.82 -4.17 -6.52
N ASP A 62 0.31 -3.52 -6.27
CA ASP A 62 1.64 -4.04 -6.57
C ASP A 62 2.43 -4.11 -5.27
N ILE A 63 2.96 -5.30 -4.95
CA ILE A 63 3.75 -5.55 -3.74
C ILE A 63 5.07 -6.20 -4.16
N ASP A 64 6.21 -5.66 -3.76
CA ASP A 64 7.51 -6.31 -3.97
C ASP A 64 8.04 -7.03 -2.73
N ALA A 65 9.11 -7.80 -2.91
CA ALA A 65 9.74 -8.58 -1.84
C ALA A 65 10.41 -7.71 -0.76
N GLU A 66 10.70 -6.44 -1.07
CA GLU A 66 11.22 -5.47 -0.11
C GLU A 66 10.11 -4.83 0.73
N GLY A 67 8.85 -5.14 0.42
CA GLY A 67 7.67 -4.62 1.08
C GLY A 67 7.21 -3.28 0.55
N ASN A 68 7.72 -2.79 -0.58
CA ASN A 68 7.16 -1.60 -1.21
C ASN A 68 5.79 -1.96 -1.80
N VAL A 69 4.81 -1.12 -1.53
CA VAL A 69 3.42 -1.29 -1.96
C VAL A 69 2.99 -0.08 -2.76
N LYS A 70 2.32 -0.33 -3.88
CA LYS A 70 1.61 0.68 -4.65
C LYS A 70 0.16 0.27 -4.85
N GLU A 71 -0.76 1.14 -4.48
CA GLU A 71 -2.20 0.93 -4.67
C GLU A 71 -2.75 2.03 -5.57
N LEU A 72 -3.59 1.65 -6.52
CA LEU A 72 -4.33 2.57 -7.37
C LEU A 72 -5.81 2.47 -7.05
N TYR A 73 -6.43 3.57 -6.66
CA TYR A 73 -7.87 3.73 -6.48
C TYR A 73 -8.38 4.70 -7.54
N ILE A 74 -9.48 4.36 -8.21
CA ILE A 74 -10.18 5.27 -9.12
C ILE A 74 -11.67 5.21 -8.79
N ASP A 75 -12.26 6.38 -8.68
CA ASP A 75 -13.71 6.62 -8.61
C ASP A 75 -14.02 7.80 -9.54
N ASP A 76 -15.29 8.08 -9.79
CA ASP A 76 -15.73 9.03 -10.82
C ASP A 76 -15.13 10.44 -10.65
N ALA A 77 -14.81 10.84 -9.42
CA ALA A 77 -14.30 12.17 -9.09
C ALA A 77 -12.78 12.22 -8.85
N VAL A 78 -12.11 11.07 -8.66
CA VAL A 78 -10.71 11.06 -8.21
C VAL A 78 -9.96 9.78 -8.55
N ALA A 79 -8.73 9.94 -9.01
CA ALA A 79 -7.71 8.90 -9.03
C ALA A 79 -6.72 9.12 -7.87
N ILE A 80 -6.50 8.09 -7.05
CA ILE A 80 -5.59 8.11 -5.90
C ILE A 80 -4.54 7.03 -6.10
N THR A 81 -3.27 7.39 -6.04
CA THR A 81 -2.16 6.44 -5.94
C THR A 81 -1.52 6.54 -4.57
N ASN A 82 -1.61 5.46 -3.80
CA ASN A 82 -0.90 5.32 -2.53
C ASN A 82 0.40 4.57 -2.76
N SER A 83 1.46 4.99 -2.07
CA SER A 83 2.76 4.34 -2.08
C SER A 83 3.33 4.36 -0.68
N TYR A 84 3.66 3.18 -0.18
CA TYR A 84 4.15 2.98 1.18
C TYR A 84 5.02 1.74 1.26
N LYS A 85 5.64 1.53 2.41
CA LYS A 85 6.46 0.35 2.67
C LYS A 85 5.91 -0.41 3.86
N LEU A 86 5.92 -1.73 3.77
CA LEU A 86 5.54 -2.64 4.84
C LEU A 86 6.77 -3.01 5.67
N LYS A 87 6.56 -3.17 6.97
CA LYS A 87 7.50 -3.80 7.91
C LYS A 87 6.83 -4.99 8.57
N LYS A 88 7.49 -6.14 8.52
CA LYS A 88 7.03 -7.39 9.14
C LYS A 88 6.99 -7.26 10.67
N LYS A 89 5.89 -7.74 11.26
CA LYS A 89 5.63 -7.76 12.72
C LYS A 89 5.43 -9.17 13.27
N GLY A 90 4.69 -9.99 12.52
CA GLY A 90 4.47 -11.40 12.78
C GLY A 90 4.74 -12.21 11.52
N ASP A 91 4.27 -13.46 11.46
CA ASP A 91 4.51 -14.32 10.30
C ASP A 91 3.86 -13.78 9.01
N ASP A 92 2.62 -13.30 9.10
CA ASP A 92 1.85 -12.70 8.01
C ASP A 92 1.23 -11.33 8.38
N GLU A 93 1.72 -10.72 9.45
CA GLU A 93 1.29 -9.40 9.93
C GLU A 93 2.34 -8.32 9.66
N TYR A 94 1.89 -7.15 9.23
CA TYR A 94 2.71 -6.02 8.83
C TYR A 94 2.16 -4.71 9.39
N GLN A 95 2.99 -3.68 9.36
CA GLN A 95 2.61 -2.28 9.60
C GLN A 95 3.31 -1.39 8.58
N TYR A 96 2.99 -0.10 8.57
CA TYR A 96 3.78 0.87 7.82
C TYR A 96 5.24 0.93 8.30
N ASP A 97 6.15 1.03 7.33
CA ASP A 97 7.58 1.32 7.50
C ASP A 97 7.88 2.73 7.00
N GLY A 98 7.49 3.71 7.82
CA GLY A 98 7.65 5.12 7.49
C GLY A 98 6.40 5.72 6.86
N THR A 99 6.61 6.66 5.94
CA THR A 99 5.57 7.58 5.48
C THR A 99 4.75 7.02 4.34
N LEU A 100 3.43 7.14 4.43
CA LEU A 100 2.52 6.97 3.30
C LEU A 100 2.61 8.19 2.38
N ILE A 101 2.86 7.96 1.10
CA ILE A 101 2.75 8.97 0.05
C ILE A 101 1.44 8.72 -0.70
N SER A 102 0.58 9.72 -0.80
CA SER A 102 -0.69 9.60 -1.52
C SER A 102 -0.82 10.75 -2.52
N LYS A 103 -0.84 10.40 -3.81
CA LYS A 103 -1.04 11.32 -4.92
C LYS A 103 -2.49 11.25 -5.35
N LYS A 104 -3.15 12.39 -5.47
CA LYS A 104 -4.57 12.49 -5.79
C LYS A 104 -4.76 13.41 -6.98
N VAL A 105 -5.49 12.94 -7.97
CA VAL A 105 -5.87 13.69 -9.16
C VAL A 105 -7.38 13.73 -9.19
N TYR A 106 -7.93 14.92 -9.00
CA TYR A 106 -9.36 15.17 -9.03
C TYR A 106 -9.74 15.74 -10.39
N SER A 107 -10.94 15.41 -10.87
CA SER A 107 -11.60 16.22 -11.89
C SER A 107 -11.79 17.65 -11.37
N TYR A 108 -11.76 18.62 -12.25
CA TYR A 108 -11.86 20.05 -11.91
C TYR A 108 -12.56 20.85 -13.02
N GLU A 109 -13.53 20.22 -13.69
CA GLU A 109 -14.25 20.80 -14.84
C GLU A 109 -15.44 21.64 -14.39
N THR A 110 -16.27 21.10 -13.50
CA THR A 110 -17.53 21.72 -13.07
C THR A 110 -17.38 22.48 -11.75
N GLU A 111 -18.32 23.38 -11.43
CA GLU A 111 -18.33 24.04 -10.10
C GLU A 111 -18.46 23.03 -8.96
N SER A 112 -19.20 21.93 -9.16
CA SER A 112 -19.29 20.85 -8.18
C SER A 112 -17.94 20.17 -7.95
N ASP A 113 -17.13 19.99 -8.99
CA ASP A 113 -15.78 19.43 -8.86
C ASP A 113 -14.87 20.37 -8.05
N LYS A 114 -14.99 21.67 -8.30
CA LYS A 114 -14.22 22.69 -7.58
C LYS A 114 -14.58 22.70 -6.09
N GLU A 115 -15.87 22.69 -5.77
CA GLU A 115 -16.36 22.60 -4.38
C GLU A 115 -15.89 21.32 -3.69
N ASN A 116 -15.88 20.19 -4.41
CA ASN A 116 -15.38 18.92 -3.89
C ASN A 116 -13.88 19.00 -3.54
N VAL A 117 -13.06 19.54 -4.44
CA VAL A 117 -11.62 19.75 -4.20
C VAL A 117 -11.38 20.68 -3.01
N GLU A 118 -12.12 21.80 -2.90
CA GLU A 118 -11.99 22.71 -1.76
C GLU A 118 -12.35 22.04 -0.44
N THR A 119 -13.42 21.25 -0.43
CA THR A 119 -13.86 20.48 0.75
C THR A 119 -12.79 19.48 1.17
N MET A 120 -12.22 18.75 0.21
CA MET A 120 -11.16 17.80 0.47
C MET A 120 -9.88 18.48 0.97
N LEU A 121 -9.50 19.64 0.42
CA LEU A 121 -8.35 20.41 0.90
C LEU A 121 -8.54 20.87 2.34
N LYS A 122 -9.75 21.32 2.71
CA LYS A 122 -10.06 21.70 4.10
C LYS A 122 -9.93 20.49 5.03
N PHE A 123 -10.48 19.34 4.65
CA PHE A 123 -10.38 18.09 5.41
C PHE A 123 -8.93 17.61 5.56
N LEU A 124 -8.11 17.67 4.51
CA LEU A 124 -6.70 17.28 4.59
C LEU A 124 -5.90 18.22 5.49
N LYS A 125 -6.19 19.54 5.46
CA LYS A 125 -5.55 20.53 6.34
C LYS A 125 -5.95 20.41 7.80
N SER A 126 -7.10 19.82 8.11
CA SER A 126 -7.54 19.59 9.49
C SER A 126 -6.93 18.35 10.15
N LYS A 127 -6.14 17.55 9.41
CA LYS A 127 -5.47 16.36 9.95
C LYS A 127 -4.04 16.66 10.34
N ASP A 128 -3.73 16.54 11.63
CA ASP A 128 -2.39 16.82 12.16
C ASP A 128 -1.31 15.87 11.63
N ASN A 129 -1.70 14.64 11.25
CA ASN A 129 -0.78 13.62 10.74
C ASN A 129 -0.57 13.69 9.21
N VAL A 130 -1.19 14.64 8.52
CA VAL A 130 -1.14 14.78 7.06
C VAL A 130 -0.44 16.09 6.67
N LYS A 131 0.53 16.00 5.77
CA LYS A 131 1.23 17.14 5.17
C LYS A 131 0.97 17.20 3.69
N ILE A 132 0.34 18.28 3.23
CA ILE A 132 0.22 18.59 1.80
C ILE A 132 1.59 19.02 1.27
N THR A 133 2.06 18.33 0.24
CA THR A 133 3.36 18.56 -0.43
C THR A 133 3.22 19.10 -1.84
N LYS A 134 2.05 18.95 -2.45
CA LYS A 134 1.69 19.50 -3.75
C LYS A 134 0.22 19.89 -3.75
N ASN A 135 -0.07 21.04 -4.38
CA ASN A 135 -1.40 21.59 -4.47
C ASN A 135 -1.48 22.51 -5.70
N GLU A 136 -1.88 21.98 -6.85
CA GLU A 136 -1.91 22.74 -8.11
C GLU A 136 -3.05 22.28 -9.03
N GLN A 137 -3.55 23.20 -9.85
CA GLN A 137 -4.44 22.89 -10.96
C GLN A 137 -3.64 22.74 -12.26
N LYS A 138 -4.02 21.77 -13.09
CA LYS A 138 -3.45 21.53 -14.43
C LYS A 138 -4.58 21.28 -15.43
N GLY A 139 -4.97 22.33 -16.14
CA GLY A 139 -6.15 22.27 -17.01
C GLY A 139 -7.39 21.92 -16.19
N ASP A 140 -8.03 20.82 -16.59
CA ASP A 140 -9.26 20.32 -16.00
C ASP A 140 -9.03 19.31 -14.85
N GLU A 141 -7.78 19.18 -14.40
CA GLU A 141 -7.41 18.33 -13.26
C GLU A 141 -6.87 19.16 -12.09
N TYR A 142 -7.11 18.68 -10.87
CA TYR A 142 -6.52 19.23 -9.66
C TYR A 142 -5.67 18.19 -8.92
N HIS A 143 -4.41 18.53 -8.68
CA HIS A 143 -3.38 17.62 -8.20
C HIS A 143 -3.02 17.93 -6.75
N ILE A 144 -3.25 16.96 -5.86
CA ILE A 144 -2.91 17.04 -4.43
C ILE A 144 -2.02 15.85 -4.06
N ASP A 145 -0.77 16.13 -3.66
CA ASP A 145 0.11 15.11 -3.10
C ASP A 145 0.25 15.33 -1.60
N VAL A 146 0.04 14.28 -0.82
CA VAL A 146 0.20 14.31 0.63
C VAL A 146 1.20 13.27 1.11
N LYS A 147 1.81 13.58 2.25
CA LYS A 147 2.55 12.66 3.10
C LYS A 147 1.77 12.45 4.38
N ALA A 148 1.54 11.21 4.79
CA ALA A 148 0.85 10.90 6.04
C ALA A 148 1.68 9.97 6.91
N ASP A 149 1.68 10.22 8.21
CA ASP A 149 2.21 9.31 9.23
C ASP A 149 1.02 8.52 9.79
N GLU A 150 0.82 7.31 9.25
CA GLU A 150 -0.25 6.41 9.62
C GLU A 150 0.35 5.29 10.47
N LYS A 151 0.13 5.34 11.79
CA LYS A 151 0.69 4.37 12.74
C LYS A 151 -0.33 3.39 13.28
N ASP A 152 -1.61 3.71 13.10
CA ASP A 152 -2.71 2.97 13.70
C ASP A 152 -3.18 1.80 12.82
N PHE A 153 -2.52 1.53 11.69
CA PHE A 153 -2.86 0.45 10.78
C PHE A 153 -2.01 -0.81 11.00
N VAL A 154 -2.71 -1.94 11.12
CA VAL A 154 -2.12 -3.28 11.03
C VAL A 154 -2.62 -3.96 9.76
N PHE A 155 -1.70 -4.59 9.06
CA PHE A 155 -1.92 -5.25 7.79
C PHE A 155 -1.77 -6.76 7.94
N SER A 156 -2.60 -7.53 7.25
CA SER A 156 -2.34 -8.97 7.08
C SER A 156 -2.60 -9.42 5.64
N LEU A 157 -1.76 -10.36 5.19
CA LEU A 157 -1.80 -10.94 3.85
C LEU A 157 -2.07 -12.44 3.96
N GLU A 158 -3.01 -12.95 3.19
CA GLU A 158 -3.40 -14.36 3.19
C GLU A 158 -3.67 -14.82 1.76
N MET A 159 -3.31 -16.07 1.44
CA MET A 159 -3.68 -16.70 0.17
C MET A 159 -4.90 -17.60 0.38
N GLN A 160 -5.99 -17.35 -0.33
CA GLN A 160 -7.20 -18.16 -0.29
C GLN A 160 -7.63 -18.52 -1.71
N SER A 161 -7.63 -19.81 -2.05
CA SER A 161 -8.04 -20.31 -3.38
C SER A 161 -7.33 -19.60 -4.55
N GLY A 162 -6.03 -19.32 -4.41
CA GLY A 162 -5.22 -18.62 -5.42
C GLY A 162 -5.42 -17.10 -5.47
N LYS A 163 -6.25 -16.53 -4.60
CA LYS A 163 -6.49 -15.10 -4.46
C LYS A 163 -5.71 -14.54 -3.27
N LEU A 164 -5.26 -13.30 -3.39
CA LEU A 164 -4.67 -12.56 -2.28
C LEU A 164 -5.78 -11.88 -1.50
N ILE A 165 -5.85 -12.15 -0.21
CA ILE A 165 -6.70 -11.44 0.75
C ILE A 165 -5.80 -10.44 1.48
N PHE A 166 -6.09 -9.16 1.31
CA PHE A 166 -5.41 -8.07 2.00
C PHE A 166 -6.35 -7.43 3.02
N LYS A 167 -5.99 -7.52 4.31
CA LYS A 167 -6.76 -6.93 5.40
C LYS A 167 -5.98 -5.75 5.98
N LYS A 168 -6.68 -4.63 6.18
CA LYS A 168 -6.19 -3.39 6.79
C LYS A 168 -7.07 -3.10 7.99
N VAL A 169 -6.49 -3.14 9.19
CA VAL A 169 -7.19 -2.87 10.44
C VAL A 169 -6.74 -1.53 10.98
N ASP A 170 -7.65 -0.56 11.02
CA ASP A 170 -7.48 0.68 11.76
C ASP A 170 -7.74 0.40 13.24
N THR A 171 -6.68 0.35 14.04
CA THR A 171 -6.74 0.03 15.47
C THR A 171 -7.35 1.15 16.31
N LYS A 172 -7.31 2.39 15.82
CA LYS A 172 -7.88 3.56 16.49
C LYS A 172 -9.38 3.62 16.27
N GLU A 173 -9.82 3.53 15.01
CA GLU A 173 -11.23 3.60 14.64
C GLU A 173 -11.94 2.23 14.74
N LYS A 174 -11.18 1.16 14.99
CA LYS A 174 -11.65 -0.23 15.09
C LYS A 174 -12.36 -0.72 13.83
N VAL A 175 -11.88 -0.30 12.66
CA VAL A 175 -12.43 -0.64 11.34
C VAL A 175 -11.54 -1.66 10.65
N LEU A 176 -12.17 -2.62 9.96
CA LEU A 176 -11.53 -3.56 9.05
C LEU A 176 -11.90 -3.20 7.62
N ILE A 177 -10.90 -3.04 6.76
CA ILE A 177 -11.04 -3.09 5.31
C ILE A 177 -10.45 -4.42 4.86
N LYS A 178 -11.21 -5.19 4.09
CA LYS A 178 -10.75 -6.44 3.47
C LYS A 178 -10.91 -6.32 1.97
N GLU A 179 -9.82 -6.56 1.26
CA GLU A 179 -9.76 -6.53 -0.19
C GLU A 179 -9.34 -7.92 -0.69
N THR A 180 -10.05 -8.42 -1.70
CA THR A 180 -9.74 -9.69 -2.36
C THR A 180 -9.23 -9.40 -3.76
N TYR A 181 -8.07 -9.94 -4.09
CA TYR A 181 -7.42 -9.72 -5.38
C TYR A 181 -7.15 -11.02 -6.11
N LYS A 182 -7.28 -10.98 -7.44
CA LYS A 182 -6.73 -11.99 -8.35
C LYS A 182 -5.37 -11.56 -8.86
N LYS A 183 -4.54 -12.54 -9.22
CA LYS A 183 -3.30 -12.25 -9.94
C LYS A 183 -3.63 -11.60 -11.29
N ASN A 184 -2.91 -10.52 -11.62
CA ASN A 184 -2.97 -9.91 -12.94
C ASN A 184 -1.99 -10.59 -13.91
#